data_AF-A0A932GM15-F1
#
_entry.id   AF-A0A932GM15-F1
#
_cell.length_a   1.000
_cell.length_b   1.000
_cell.length_c   1.000
_cell.angle_alpha   90.00
_cell.angle_beta   90.00
_cell.angle_gamma   90.00
#
_symmetry.space_group_name_H-M   'P 1'
#
loop_
_entity.id
_entity.type
_entity.pdbx_description
1 polymer ?
#
loop_
_entity_poly.entity_id
_entity_poly.type
_entity_poly.pdbx_seq_one_letter_code
_entity_poly.pdbx_strand_id
1 'polypeptide(L)' 'MRPKVTVVGAGNVGATVAQLTAEKELADVVLVDIIEGLPQGKALDLLEAGPVEGYDCRLTGSNGYDATAG' A
#
# COMPACT_ATOMS: atom_id res chain seq x y z
N MET A 1 -10.32 12.45 -8.39
CA MET A 1 -9.24 11.45 -8.36
C MET A 1 -8.81 11.33 -6.91
N ARG A 2 -8.68 10.12 -6.37
CA ARG A 2 -8.23 9.95 -4.99
C ARG A 2 -6.76 10.36 -4.86
N PRO A 3 -6.31 10.96 -3.75
CA PRO A 3 -4.89 11.16 -3.49
C PRO A 3 -4.11 9.84 -3.60
N LYS A 4 -2.86 9.92 -4.05
CA LYS A 4 -1.94 8.79 -4.13
C LYS A 4 -0.76 9.02 -3.18
N VAL A 5 -0.47 8.03 -2.34
CA VAL A 5 0.64 8.07 -1.40
C VAL A 5 1.61 6.94 -1.72
N THR A 6 2.89 7.27 -1.86
CA THR A 6 3.96 6.28 -1.96
C THR A 6 4.63 6.13 -0.60
N VAL A 7 4.70 4.90 -0.11
CA VAL A 7 5.45 4.52 1.09
C VAL A 7 6.72 3.81 0.64
N VAL A 8 7.86 4.45 0.86
CA VAL A 8 9.18 3.90 0.51
C VAL A 8 9.73 3.11 1.71
N GLY A 9 9.80 1.79 1.54
CA GLY A 9 10.09 0.79 2.55
C GLY A 9 8.81 0.04 2.98
N ALA A 10 8.76 -1.28 2.77
CA ALA A 10 7.66 -2.16 3.16
C ALA A 10 7.98 -3.00 4.42
N GLY A 11 8.90 -2.53 5.25
CA GLY A 11 9.14 -3.07 6.59
C GLY A 11 7.95 -2.82 7.54
N ASN A 12 8.12 -3.09 8.84
CA ASN A 12 7.03 -3.00 9.82
C ASN A 12 6.34 -1.62 9.82
N VAL A 13 7.11 -0.53 9.87
CA VAL A 13 6.56 0.83 9.89
C VAL A 13 5.84 1.16 8.58
N GLY A 14 6.44 0.82 7.44
CA GLY A 14 5.82 1.10 6.15
C GLY A 14 4.52 0.34 5.93
N ALA A 15 4.46 -0.92 6.37
CA ALA A 15 3.23 -1.71 6.36
C ALA A 15 2.14 -1.06 7.22
N THR A 16 2.47 -0.61 8.44
CA THR A 16 1.52 0.08 9.32
C THR A 16 1.06 1.41 8.75
N VAL A 17 1.95 2.18 8.10
CA VAL A 17 1.57 3.41 7.40
C VAL A 17 0.58 3.12 6.27
N ALA A 18 0.84 2.09 5.45
CA ALA A 18 -0.08 1.67 4.39
C ALA A 18 -1.45 1.25 4.95
N GLN A 19 -1.46 0.43 6.00
CA GLN A 19 -2.67 -0.03 6.67
C GLN A 19 -3.49 1.14 7.23
N LEU A 20 -2.89 2.03 8.02
CA LEU A 20 -3.59 3.19 8.59
C LEU A 20 -4.07 4.17 7.52
N THR A 21 -3.34 4.27 6.40
CA THR A 21 -3.75 5.11 5.25
C THR A 21 -5.00 4.52 4.59
N ALA A 22 -5.05 3.19 4.44
CA ALA A 22 -6.19 2.46 3.89
C ALA A 22 -7.42 2.51 4.82
N GLU A 23 -7.27 2.15 6.10
CA GLU A 23 -8.35 2.12 7.10
C GLU A 23 -8.98 3.50 7.34
N LYS A 24 -8.18 4.58 7.20
CA LYS A 24 -8.66 5.97 7.30
C LYS A 24 -9.14 6.54 5.96
N GLU A 25 -9.15 5.73 4.91
CA GLU A 25 -9.57 6.06 3.55
C GLU A 25 -8.86 7.26 2.91
N LEU A 26 -7.63 7.55 3.32
CA LEU A 26 -6.94 8.81 2.97
C LEU A 26 -6.45 8.85 1.52
N ALA A 27 -5.98 7.72 0.99
CA ALA A 27 -5.32 7.65 -0.31
C ALA A 27 -5.27 6.22 -0.87
N ASP A 28 -5.05 6.12 -2.18
CA ASP A 28 -4.50 4.89 -2.78
C ASP A 28 -3.01 4.83 -2.46
N VAL A 29 -2.50 3.63 -2.15
CA VAL A 29 -1.15 3.43 -1.61
C VAL A 29 -0.27 2.63 -2.57
N VAL A 30 0.98 3.06 -2.75
CA VAL A 30 2.04 2.28 -3.37
C VAL A 30 3.11 1.97 -2.33
N LEU A 31 3.33 0.69 -2.02
CA LEU A 31 4.44 0.21 -1.20
C LEU A 31 5.62 -0.12 -2.10
N VAL A 32 6.76 0.54 -1.88
CA VAL A 32 8.01 0.27 -2.60
C VAL A 32 9.02 -0.37 -1.67
N ASP A 33 9.64 -1.48 -2.06
CA ASP A 33 10.77 -2.06 -1.32
C ASP A 33 11.73 -2.78 -2.28
N ILE A 34 12.99 -2.93 -1.92
CA ILE A 34 13.98 -3.66 -2.73
C ILE A 34 13.85 -5.18 -2.60
N ILE A 35 13.17 -5.66 -1.55
CA ILE A 35 12.97 -7.10 -1.34
C ILE A 35 11.82 -7.57 -2.25
N GLU A 36 12.15 -8.38 -3.24
CA GLU A 36 11.19 -8.97 -4.18
C GLU A 36 10.06 -9.73 -3.46
N GLY A 37 8.82 -9.51 -3.88
CA GLY A 37 7.63 -10.14 -3.34
C GLY A 37 7.14 -9.58 -2.00
N LEU A 38 7.99 -8.93 -1.20
CA LEU A 38 7.60 -8.34 0.10
C LEU A 38 6.53 -7.23 -0.05
N PRO A 39 6.72 -6.18 -0.87
CA PRO A 39 5.73 -5.11 -0.97
C PRO A 39 4.43 -5.59 -1.62
N GLN A 40 4.50 -6.54 -2.56
CA GLN A 40 3.33 -7.12 -3.23
C GLN A 40 2.51 -7.97 -2.26
N GLY A 41 3.16 -8.84 -1.49
CA GLY A 41 2.48 -9.67 -0.50
C GLY A 41 1.75 -8.82 0.55
N LYS A 42 2.41 -7.77 1.06
CA LYS A 42 1.80 -6.85 2.03
C LYS A 42 0.66 -6.02 1.43
N ALA A 43 0.80 -5.55 0.19
CA ALA A 43 -0.28 -4.81 -0.47
C ALA A 43 -1.52 -5.68 -0.70
N LEU A 44 -1.32 -6.96 -1.09
CA LEU A 44 -2.40 -7.92 -1.26
C LEU A 44 -3.08 -8.27 0.07
N ASP A 45 -2.29 -8.57 1.10
CA ASP A 45 -2.78 -8.88 2.46
C ASP A 45 -3.69 -7.76 3.00
N LEU A 46 -3.25 -6.51 2.82
CA LEU A 46 -4.09 -5.35 3.17
C LEU A 46 -5.37 -5.33 2.32
N LEU A 47 -5.29 -5.40 0.99
CA LEU A 47 -6.49 -5.42 0.14
C LEU A 47 -7.50 -6.51 0.53
N GLU A 48 -7.03 -7.69 0.91
CA GLU A 48 -7.87 -8.81 1.37
C GLU A 48 -8.54 -8.54 2.72
N ALA A 49 -7.94 -7.72 3.59
CA ALA A 49 -8.56 -7.22 4.82
C ALA A 49 -9.63 -6.14 4.56
N GLY A 50 -9.56 -5.44 3.42
CA GLY A 50 -10.46 -4.33 3.06
C GLY A 50 -11.96 -4.61 3.24
N PRO A 51 -12.51 -5.73 2.74
CA PRO A 51 -13.92 -6.07 2.93
C PRO A 51 -14.35 -6.25 4.38
N VAL A 52 -13.42 -6.64 5.27
CA VAL A 52 -13.68 -6.81 6.71
C VAL A 52 -13.62 -5.46 7.42
N GLU A 53 -12.61 -4.66 7.12
CA GLU A 53 -12.37 -3.35 7.74
C GLU A 53 -13.23 -2.22 7.12
N GLY A 54 -13.85 -2.47 5.97
CA GLY A 54 -14.81 -1.57 5.33
C GLY A 54 -14.22 -0.40 4.55
N TYR A 55 -12.94 -0.45 4.18
CA TYR A 55 -12.32 0.57 3.34
C TYR A 55 -12.33 0.17 1.86
N ASP A 56 -12.49 1.15 0.98
CA ASP A 56 -12.34 0.96 -0.46
C ASP A 56 -11.12 1.75 -0.93
N CYS A 57 -9.94 1.10 -1.04
CA CYS A 57 -8.73 1.72 -1.58
C CYS A 57 -7.85 0.77 -2.40
N ARG A 58 -7.07 1.33 -3.33
CA ARG A 58 -6.07 0.56 -4.06
C ARG A 58 -4.75 0.53 -3.29
N LEU A 59 -4.24 -0.68 -3.03
CA LEU A 59 -2.87 -0.87 -2.58
C LEU A 59 -2.07 -1.61 -3.66
N THR A 60 -0.88 -1.11 -3.98
CA THR A 60 0.01 -1.70 -4.98
C THR A 60 1.39 -1.91 -4.37
N GLY A 61 1.97 -3.10 -4.51
CA GLY A 61 3.36 -3.36 -4.17
C GLY A 61 4.25 -3.26 -5.41
N SER A 62 5.44 -2.67 -5.27
CA SER A 62 6.42 -2.58 -6.35
C SER A 62 7.85 -2.67 -5.82
N ASN A 63 8.77 -3.16 -6.66
CA ASN A 63 10.21 -3.13 -6.39
C ASN A 63 10.91 -1.95 -7.09
N GLY A 64 10.16 -1.10 -7.80
CA GLY A 64 10.68 0.05 -8.51
C GLY A 64 9.76 1.27 -8.40
N TYR A 65 10.19 2.37 -9.01
CA TYR A 65 9.47 3.65 -8.92
C TYR A 65 8.43 3.86 -10.03
N ASP A 66 8.35 2.98 -11.03
CA ASP A 66 7.39 3.15 -12.13
C ASP A 66 5.94 3.19 -11.63
N ALA A 67 5.64 2.41 -10.59
CA ALA A 67 4.32 2.38 -9.97
C ALA A 67 3.97 3.66 -9.19
N THR A 68 4.93 4.54 -8.89
CA THR A 68 4.71 5.74 -8.08
C THR A 68 4.22 6.93 -8.89
N ALA A 69 4.44 6.91 -10.22
CA ALA A 69 4.01 7.98 -11.12
C ALA A 69 2.50 8.25 -11.04
N GLY A 70 2.12 9.54 -11.03
CA GLY A 70 0.72 9.97 -10.92
C GLY A 70 0.57 11.25 -10.12
#